data_AF-A0A9E2Y625-F1
#
_entry.id   AF-A0A9E2Y625-F1
#
_cell.length_a   1.000
_cell.length_b   1.000
_cell.length_c   1.000
_cell.angle_alpha   90.00
_cell.angle_beta   90.00
_cell.angle_gamma   90.00
#
_symmetry.space_group_name_H-M   'P 1'
#
loop_
_entity.id
_entity.type
_entity.pdbx_description
1 polymer ?
#
loop_
_entity_poly.entity_id
_entity_poly.type
_entity_poly.pdbx_seq_one_letter_code
_entity_poly.pdbx_strand_id
1 'polypeptide(L)' 'MYEASIECTHERCNCSVIAAIDGGDAYCSGYCRTATEESVESETCACGHPQCDAV' A
#
# COMPACT_ATOMS: atom_id res chain seq x y z
N MET A 1 6.25 -15.42 -15.19
CA MET A 1 5.80 -14.62 -14.04
C MET A 1 5.62 -13.22 -14.61
N TYR A 2 4.39 -12.70 -14.68
CA TYR A 2 4.16 -11.35 -15.18
C TYR A 2 4.19 -10.43 -13.96
N GLU A 3 5.12 -9.49 -13.96
CA GLU A 3 5.24 -8.46 -12.93
C GLU A 3 4.42 -7.25 -13.41
N ALA A 4 3.42 -6.85 -12.63
CA ALA A 4 2.67 -5.62 -12.88
C ALA A 4 2.83 -4.67 -11.69
N SER A 5 2.85 -3.38 -11.99
CA SER A 5 2.68 -2.34 -10.98
C SER A 5 1.21 -2.32 -10.55
N ILE A 6 0.96 -2.65 -9.30
CA ILE A 6 -0.37 -2.61 -8.67
C ILE A 6 -0.34 -1.52 -7.59
N GLU A 7 -1.43 -0.78 -7.46
CA GLU A 7 -1.58 0.21 -6.39
C GLU A 7 -1.63 -0.49 -5.03
N CYS A 8 -1.12 0.18 -3.99
CA CYS A 8 -1.22 -0.35 -2.64
C CYS A 8 -2.71 -0.47 -2.23
N THR A 9 -3.09 -1.61 -1.66
CA THR A 9 -4.47 -1.86 -1.20
C THR A 9 -4.92 -0.87 -0.11
N HIS A 10 -4.00 -0.24 0.62
CA HIS A 10 -4.35 0.75 1.64
C HIS A 10 -4.89 2.04 0.99
N GLU A 11 -6.15 2.38 1.29
CA GLU A 11 -6.90 3.47 0.63
C GLU A 11 -6.24 4.85 0.70
N ARG A 12 -5.45 5.13 1.75
CA ARG A 12 -4.72 6.40 1.91
C ARG A 12 -3.30 6.36 1.34
N CYS A 13 -2.87 5.23 0.78
CA CYS A 13 -1.54 5.05 0.23
C CYS A 13 -1.53 5.23 -1.28
N ASN A 14 -0.68 6.13 -1.78
CA ASN A 14 -0.50 6.36 -3.22
C ASN A 14 0.77 5.68 -3.78
N CYS A 15 1.28 4.65 -3.10
CA CYS A 15 2.44 3.88 -3.56
C CYS A 15 2.00 2.84 -4.59
N SER A 16 2.82 2.66 -5.62
CA SER A 16 2.70 1.51 -6.54
C SER A 16 3.74 0.45 -6.18
N VAL A 17 3.32 -0.80 -6.09
CA VAL A 17 4.17 -1.95 -5.79
C VAL A 17 4.20 -2.92 -6.95
N ILE A 18 5.31 -3.60 -7.13
CA ILE A 18 5.40 -4.68 -8.11
C ILE A 18 4.94 -5.96 -7.42
N ALA A 19 3.80 -6.49 -7.84
CA ALA A 19 3.24 -7.71 -7.29
C ALA A 19 2.95 -8.73 -8.40
N ALA A 20 3.02 -10.01 -8.05
CA ALA A 20 2.56 -11.08 -8.93
C ALA A 20 1.04 -10.95 -9.10
N ILE A 21 0.56 -10.98 -10.34
CA ILE A 21 -0.85 -10.81 -10.72
C ILE A 21 -1.69 -12.05 -10.38
N ASP A 22 -1.49 -12.64 -9.19
CA ASP A 22 -2.24 -13.80 -8.71
C ASP A 22 -3.45 -13.37 -7.84
N GLY A 23 -3.85 -12.09 -7.92
CA GLY A 23 -5.07 -11.57 -7.30
C GLY A 23 -5.00 -11.37 -5.78
N GLY A 24 -3.81 -11.31 -5.20
CA GLY A 24 -3.61 -11.01 -3.78
C GLY A 24 -3.51 -9.52 -3.49
N ASP A 25 -3.78 -9.14 -2.23
CA ASP A 25 -3.55 -7.79 -1.73
C ASP A 25 -2.08 -7.40 -1.81
N ALA A 26 -1.82 -6.17 -2.24
CA ALA A 26 -0.48 -5.66 -2.46
C ALA A 26 -0.21 -4.49 -1.51
N TYR A 27 0.83 -4.61 -0.68
CA TYR A 27 1.16 -3.62 0.35
C TYR A 27 2.59 -3.11 0.17
N CYS A 28 2.77 -1.79 0.18
CA CYS A 28 4.11 -1.21 0.07
C CYS A 28 4.92 -1.34 1.37
N SER A 29 4.26 -1.41 2.52
CA SER A 29 4.90 -1.60 3.81
C SER A 29 3.99 -2.36 4.78
N GLY A 30 4.58 -2.85 5.87
CA GLY A 30 3.83 -3.50 6.95
C GLY A 30 2.78 -2.57 7.58
N TYR A 31 3.04 -1.26 7.63
CA TYR A 31 2.07 -0.28 8.12
C TYR A 31 0.78 -0.31 7.28
N CYS A 32 0.87 -0.24 5.95
CA CYS A 32 -0.30 -0.27 5.08
C CYS A 32 -1.10 -1.56 5.24
N ARG A 33 -0.40 -2.70 5.39
CA ARG A 33 -1.04 -3.98 5.66
C ARG A 33 -1.83 -3.95 6.97
N THR A 34 -1.17 -3.57 8.07
CA THR A 34 -1.81 -3.47 9.38
C THR A 34 -2.94 -2.44 9.40
N ALA A 35 -2.76 -1.28 8.78
CA ALA A 35 -3.77 -0.24 8.72
C ALA A 35 -5.02 -0.70 7.94
N THR A 36 -4.85 -1.47 6.87
CA THR A 36 -5.96 -2.09 6.13
C THR A 36 -6.62 -3.21 6.94
N GLU A 37 -5.85 -4.13 7.52
CA GLU A 37 -6.39 -5.27 8.29
C GLU A 37 -7.10 -4.82 9.58
N GLU A 38 -6.54 -3.85 10.29
CA GLU A 38 -7.08 -3.33 11.55
C GLU A 38 -8.06 -2.16 11.34
N SER A 39 -8.33 -1.78 10.08
CA SER A 39 -9.18 -0.62 9.74
C SER A 39 -8.81 0.63 10.54
N VAL A 40 -7.52 0.89 10.66
CA VAL A 40 -7.02 2.05 11.38
C VAL A 40 -7.43 3.29 10.60
N GLU A 41 -8.36 4.07 11.16
CA GLU A 41 -8.75 5.38 10.64
C GLU A 41 -7.58 6.35 10.85
N SER A 42 -6.62 6.31 9.93
CA SER A 42 -5.58 7.33 9.81
C SER A 42 -5.94 8.25 8.64
N GLU A 43 -5.92 9.56 8.90
CA GLU A 43 -6.20 10.57 7.88
C GLU A 43 -5.12 10.61 6.80
N THR A 44 -3.89 10.24 7.16
CA THR A 44 -2.71 10.22 6.28
C THR A 44 -2.00 8.86 6.33
N CYS A 45 -1.36 8.49 5.22
CA CYS A 45 -0.58 7.26 5.14
C CYS A 45 0.83 7.47 5.69
N ALA A 46 1.16 6.78 6.78
CA ALA A 46 2.48 6.80 7.41
C ALA A 46 3.38 5.64 6.97
N CYS A 47 3.30 5.22 5.70
CA CYS A 47 4.07 4.08 5.21
C CYS A 47 5.58 4.34 5.09
N GLY A 48 6.02 5.60 5.26
CA GLY A 48 7.42 6.03 5.24
C GLY A 48 8.02 6.20 3.84
N HIS A 49 7.22 6.09 2.78
CA HIS A 49 7.67 6.34 1.42
C HIS A 49 7.42 7.79 1.00
N PRO A 50 8.31 8.39 0.19
CA PRO A 50 8.19 9.79 -0.21
C PRO A 50 6.88 10.09 -0.96
N GLN A 51 6.27 9.10 -1.63
CA GLN A 51 4.97 9.28 -2.29
C GLN A 51 3.81 9.53 -1.31
N CYS A 52 3.93 9.08 -0.06
CA CYS A 52 2.90 9.24 0.97
C CYS A 52 3.33 10.20 2.08
N ASP A 53 4.64 10.34 2.31
CA ASP A 53 5.22 11.17 3.38
C ASP A 53 5.44 12.63 2.95
N ALA A 54 5.55 12.89 1.64
CA ALA A 54 5.75 14.26 1.12
C ALA A 54 4.45 15.05 0.89
N VAL A 55 3.34 14.67 1.54
CA VAL A 55 2.02 15.31 1.39
C VAL A 55 1.76 16.30 2.52
#